data_AF-A0A353GQK2-F1
#
_entry.id   AF-A0A353GQK2-F1
#
_cell.length_a   1.000
_cell.length_b   1.000
_cell.length_c   1.000
_cell.angle_alpha   90.00
_cell.angle_beta   90.00
_cell.angle_gamma   90.00
#
_symmetry.space_group_name_H-M   'P 1'
#
loop_
_entity.id
_entity.type
_entity.pdbx_description
1 polymer ?
#
loop_
_entity_poly.entity_id
_entity_poly.type
_entity_poly.pdbx_seq_one_letter_code
_entity_poly.pdbx_strand_id
1 'polypeptide(L)'
;MKPILEDLYLGRLYPLEQIVPQNPEYHSVNQKKSDLMKILEIKLSAEDNQTLEEILELDCEASVMEAYASFEYGVKLGLLLMLEVMDTK
;
A
#
# COMPACT_ATOMS: atom_id res chain seq x y z
N MET A 1 -10.06 -23.85 3.60
CA MET A 1 -9.53 -22.85 2.63
C MET A 1 -10.22 -23.08 1.30
N LYS A 2 -10.82 -22.05 0.71
CA LYS A 2 -11.21 -22.13 -0.70
C LYS A 2 -9.93 -22.16 -1.56
N PRO A 3 -9.91 -22.85 -2.70
CA PRO A 3 -8.76 -22.83 -3.59
C PRO A 3 -8.54 -21.41 -4.11
N ILE A 4 -7.30 -20.91 -4.05
CA ILE A 4 -6.94 -19.58 -4.59
C ILE A 4 -7.35 -19.42 -6.07
N LEU A 5 -7.43 -20.52 -6.82
CA LEU A 5 -7.88 -20.56 -8.21
C LEU A 5 -9.38 -20.24 -8.38
N GLU A 6 -10.23 -20.64 -7.43
CA GLU A 6 -11.66 -20.29 -7.46
C GLU A 6 -11.83 -18.78 -7.23
N ASP A 7 -11.11 -18.24 -6.24
CA ASP A 7 -11.16 -16.82 -5.93
C ASP A 7 -10.54 -15.98 -7.05
N LEU A 8 -9.52 -16.48 -7.74
CA LEU A 8 -9.04 -15.86 -8.98
C LEU A 8 -10.11 -15.88 -10.08
N TYR A 9 -10.71 -17.04 -10.36
CA TYR A 9 -11.72 -17.21 -11.41
C TYR A 9 -12.95 -16.32 -11.20
N LEU A 10 -13.37 -16.17 -9.94
CA LEU A 10 -14.53 -15.37 -9.56
C LEU A 10 -14.18 -13.91 -9.27
N GLY A 11 -12.93 -13.50 -9.52
CA GLY A 11 -12.49 -12.13 -9.33
C GLY A 11 -12.58 -11.66 -7.88
N ARG A 12 -12.30 -12.52 -6.90
CA ARG A 12 -12.31 -12.20 -5.46
C ARG A 12 -10.92 -11.89 -4.89
N LEU A 13 -9.89 -11.98 -5.72
CA LEU A 13 -8.53 -11.61 -5.35
C LEU A 13 -8.30 -10.13 -5.65
N TYR A 14 -8.28 -9.30 -4.59
CA TYR A 14 -7.99 -7.88 -4.66
C TYR A 14 -6.86 -7.51 -3.70
N PRO A 15 -5.58 -7.78 -4.06
CA PRO A 15 -4.45 -7.51 -3.18
C PRO A 15 -4.38 -6.06 -2.71
N LEU A 16 -4.70 -5.10 -3.60
CA LEU A 16 -4.69 -3.67 -3.27
C LEU A 16 -5.62 -3.32 -2.10
N GLU A 17 -6.75 -3.99 -1.97
CA GLU A 17 -7.72 -3.75 -0.88
C GLU A 17 -7.45 -4.63 0.35
N GLN A 18 -6.80 -5.77 0.16
CA GLN A 18 -6.58 -6.77 1.20
C GLN A 18 -5.25 -6.61 1.94
N ILE A 19 -4.27 -5.92 1.35
CA ILE A 19 -2.99 -5.61 1.99
C ILE A 19 -3.21 -4.46 2.98
N VAL A 20 -3.60 -4.83 4.20
CA VAL A 20 -3.72 -3.91 5.33
C VAL A 20 -2.51 -4.09 6.24
N PRO A 21 -1.77 -3.00 6.58
CA PRO A 21 -0.69 -3.08 7.55
C PRO A 21 -1.18 -3.63 8.88
N GLN A 22 -0.61 -4.75 9.32
CA GLN A 22 -0.99 -5.41 10.58
C GLN A 22 -0.28 -4.80 11.81
N ASN A 23 0.63 -3.85 11.59
CA ASN A 23 1.31 -3.17 12.69
C ASN A 23 0.27 -2.37 13.49
N PRO A 24 0.10 -2.64 14.80
CA PRO A 24 -0.89 -1.95 15.62
C PRO A 24 -0.67 -0.43 15.70
N GLU A 25 0.56 0.04 15.45
CA GLU A 25 0.90 1.46 15.44
C GLU A 25 0.45 2.19 14.17
N TYR A 26 0.13 1.46 13.09
CA TYR A 26 -0.23 2.04 11.79
C TYR A 26 -1.35 3.08 11.92
N HIS A 27 -2.43 2.74 12.63
CA HIS A 27 -3.55 3.65 12.84
C HIS A 27 -3.16 4.88 13.65
N SER A 28 -2.31 4.73 14.68
CA SER A 28 -1.82 5.85 15.49
C SER A 28 -0.94 6.80 14.70
N VAL A 29 -0.06 6.26 13.86
CA VAL A 29 0.81 7.05 12.97
C VAL A 29 -0.03 7.82 11.95
N ASN A 30 -0.99 7.16 11.30
CA ASN A 30 -1.87 7.82 10.34
C ASN A 30 -2.74 8.90 11.00
N GLN A 31 -3.25 8.65 12.21
CA GLN A 31 -4.04 9.65 12.93
C GLN A 31 -3.20 10.91 13.23
N LYS A 32 -1.95 10.74 13.68
CA LYS A 32 -1.02 11.87 13.89
C LYS A 32 -0.76 12.64 12.59
N LYS A 33 -0.59 11.94 11.47
CA LYS A 33 -0.45 12.58 10.14
C LYS A 33 -1.67 13.43 9.81
N SER A 34 -2.88 12.89 9.98
CA SER A 34 -4.13 13.62 9.74
C SER A 34 -4.30 14.83 10.67
N ASP A 35 -3.91 14.71 11.94
CA ASP A 35 -4.02 15.83 12.88
C ASP A 35 -3.04 16.96 12.55
N LEU A 36 -1.83 16.64 12.10
CA LEU A 36 -0.88 17.64 11.59
C LEU A 36 -1.40 18.32 10.31
N MET A 37 -2.07 17.57 9.42
CA MET A 37 -2.65 18.13 8.20
C MET A 37 -3.71 19.19 8.51
N LYS A 38 -4.64 18.90 9.43
CA LYS A 38 -5.66 19.88 9.87
C LYS A 38 -5.05 21.15 10.46
N ILE A 39 -3.91 21.04 11.13
CA ILE A 39 -3.19 22.21 11.67
C ILE A 39 -2.63 23.05 10.53
N LEU A 40 -2.12 22.44 9.46
CA LEU A 40 -1.60 23.15 8.29
C LEU A 40 -2.72 23.84 7.50
N GLU A 41 -3.86 23.18 7.32
CA GLU A 41 -5.05 23.75 6.64
C GLU A 41 -5.50 25.09 7.26
N ILE A 42 -5.35 25.26 8.58
CA ILE A 42 -5.72 26.50 9.29
C ILE A 42 -4.64 27.58 9.15
N LYS A 43 -3.37 27.18 8.99
CA LYS A 43 -2.21 28.08 9.04
C LYS A 43 -1.75 28.58 7.68
N LEU A 44 -1.97 27.79 6.63
CA LEU A 44 -1.52 28.08 5.28
C LEU A 44 -2.45 29.06 4.58
N SER A 45 -1.90 29.80 3.62
CA SER A 45 -2.71 30.52 2.65
C SER A 45 -3.45 29.54 1.74
N ALA A 46 -4.47 30.00 1.01
CA ALA A 46 -5.19 29.12 0.07
C ALA A 46 -4.26 28.55 -1.01
N GLU A 47 -3.29 29.34 -1.50
CA GLU A 47 -2.32 28.91 -2.52
C GLU A 47 -1.32 27.88 -1.97
N ASP A 48 -0.80 28.12 -0.75
CA ASP A 48 0.10 27.17 -0.10
C ASP A 48 -0.62 25.86 0.27
N ASN A 49 -1.89 25.95 0.69
CA ASN A 49 -2.68 24.78 1.00
C ASN A 49 -2.98 23.96 -0.25
N GLN A 50 -3.31 24.61 -1.38
CA GLN A 50 -3.48 23.93 -2.66
C GLN A 50 -2.19 23.22 -3.10
N THR A 51 -1.04 23.87 -2.93
CA THR A 51 0.27 23.27 -3.23
C THR A 51 0.53 22.04 -2.35
N LEU A 52 0.17 22.11 -1.06
CA LEU A 52 0.30 20.97 -0.15
C LEU A 52 -0.63 19.82 -0.55
N GLU A 53 -1.87 20.10 -0.95
CA GLU A 53 -2.81 19.09 -1.44
C GLU A 53 -2.27 18.38 -2.70
N GLU A 54 -1.69 19.12 -3.66
CA GLU A 54 -1.07 18.55 -4.86
C GLU A 54 0.12 17.64 -4.52
N ILE A 55 0.97 18.06 -3.57
CA ILE A 55 2.07 17.22 -3.09
C ILE A 55 1.54 15.92 -2.47
N LEU A 56 0.47 15.98 -1.66
CA LEU A 56 -0.11 14.80 -1.02
C LEU A 56 -0.78 13.85 -2.02
N GLU A 57 -1.38 14.38 -3.08
CA GLU A 57 -1.92 13.59 -4.18
C GLU A 57 -0.80 12.84 -4.93
N LEU A 58 0.27 13.55 -5.30
CA LEU A 58 1.45 12.97 -5.94
C LEU A 58 2.14 11.92 -5.05
N ASP A 59 2.25 12.18 -3.74
CA ASP A 59 2.79 11.21 -2.78
C ASP A 59 1.92 9.94 -2.70
N CYS A 60 0.60 10.09 -2.79
CA CYS A 60 -0.34 8.96 -2.82
C CYS A 60 -0.13 8.13 -4.10
N GLU A 61 -0.03 8.77 -5.26
CA GLU A 61 0.24 8.11 -6.53
C GLU A 61 1.58 7.36 -6.50
N ALA A 62 2.65 8.02 -6.02
CA ALA A 62 3.97 7.41 -5.87
C ALA A 62 3.91 6.20 -4.93
N SER A 63 3.19 6.31 -3.80
CA SER A 63 3.00 5.20 -2.86
C SER A 63 2.32 3.99 -3.49
N VAL A 64 1.33 4.21 -4.38
CA VAL A 64 0.67 3.13 -5.14
C VAL A 64 1.64 2.47 -6.11
N MET A 65 2.48 3.25 -6.81
CA MET A 65 3.50 2.71 -7.71
C MET A 65 4.54 1.86 -6.96
N GLU A 66 5.01 2.35 -5.81
CA GLU A 66 5.95 1.64 -4.94
C GLU A 66 5.33 0.35 -4.36
N ALA A 67 4.07 0.40 -3.94
CA ALA A 67 3.35 -0.76 -3.43
C ALA A 67 3.21 -1.84 -4.51
N TYR A 68 2.89 -1.47 -5.74
CA TYR A 68 2.82 -2.40 -6.87
C TYR A 68 4.19 -3.02 -7.18
N ALA A 69 5.24 -2.21 -7.26
CA ALA A 69 6.61 -2.70 -7.50
C ALA A 69 7.07 -3.67 -6.40
N SER A 70 6.75 -3.36 -5.14
CA SER A 70 7.04 -4.21 -3.99
C SER A 70 6.27 -5.53 -4.03
N PHE A 71 4.98 -5.49 -4.40
CA PHE A 71 4.15 -6.68 -4.59
C PHE A 71 4.72 -7.58 -5.70
N GLU A 72 5.02 -7.01 -6.87
CA GLU A 72 5.57 -7.75 -8.01
C GLU A 72 6.91 -8.41 -7.65
N TYR A 73 7.81 -7.65 -7.02
CA TYR A 73 9.09 -8.17 -6.55
C TYR A 73 8.91 -9.30 -5.53
N GLY A 74 8.05 -9.11 -4.54
CA GLY A 74 7.79 -10.10 -3.48
C GLY A 74 7.22 -11.41 -4.02
N VAL A 75 6.28 -11.35 -4.98
CA VAL A 75 5.74 -12.54 -5.65
C VAL A 75 6.82 -13.29 -6.42
N LYS A 76 7.63 -12.58 -7.23
CA LYS A 76 8.73 -13.19 -7.99
C LYS A 76 9.74 -13.86 -7.06
N LEU A 77 10.17 -13.16 -6.01
CA LEU A 77 11.11 -13.68 -5.02
C LEU A 77 10.55 -14.92 -4.33
N GLY A 78 9.29 -14.89 -3.90
CA GLY A 78 8.64 -16.03 -3.25
C GLY A 78 8.59 -17.28 -4.14
N LEU A 79 8.27 -17.11 -5.43
CA LEU A 79 8.28 -18.22 -6.40
C LEU A 79 9.68 -18.78 -6.63
N LEU A 80 10.70 -17.92 -6.74
CA LEU A 80 12.09 -18.36 -6.88
C LEU A 80 12.56 -19.17 -5.67
N LEU A 81 12.26 -18.69 -4.46
CA LEU A 81 12.56 -19.41 -3.22
C LEU A 81 11.82 -20.75 -3.13
N MET A 82 10.55 -20.79 -3.55
CA MET A 82 9.80 -22.05 -3.60
C MET A 82 10.43 -23.05 -4.57
N LEU A 83 10.82 -22.60 -5.77
CA LEU A 83 11.52 -23.46 -6.72
C LEU A 83 12.84 -23.98 -6.14
N GLU A 84 13.62 -23.14 -5.46
CA GLU A 84 14.87 -23.57 -4.81
C GLU A 84 14.64 -24.61 -3.71
N VAL A 85 13.64 -24.42 -2.85
CA VAL A 85 13.31 -25.37 -1.77
C VAL A 85 12.71 -26.67 -2.31
N MET A 86 11.91 -26.58 -3.38
CA MET A 86 11.25 -27.73 -4.01
C MET A 86 12.14 -28.50 -4.97
N ASP A 87 13.21 -27.89 -5.49
CA ASP A 87 14.28 -28.54 -6.25
C ASP A 87 15.12 -29.41 -5.28
N THR A 88 14.44 -30.39 -4.70
CA THR A 88 15.01 -31.47 -3.91
C THR A 88 15.62 -32.46 -4.87
N LYS A 89 16.94 -32.38 -5.03
CA LYS A 89 17.76 -33.56 -5.37
C LYS A 89 17.85 -34.51 -4.20
#